data_AF-A0A6P1YH57-F1
#
_entry.id   AF-A0A6P1YH57-F1
#
_cell.length_a   1.000
_cell.length_b   1.000
_cell.length_c   1.000
_cell.angle_alpha   90.00
_cell.angle_beta   90.00
_cell.angle_gamma   90.00
#
_symmetry.space_group_name_H-M   'P 1'
#
loop_
_entity.id
_entity.type
_entity.pdbx_description
1 polymer ?
#
loop_
_entity_poly.entity_id
_entity_poly.type
_entity_poly.pdbx_seq_one_letter_code
_entity_poly.pdbx_strand_id
1 'polypeptide(L)'
;MVFTLPNIDLTGSDIDLSLSWQGGSLRLTSESGRLVVAADGAGNSTITWQHTISESQMFRAPLVYDLWRTIDGRTSKLDAGLFAIARSGAIIGSSSASILVPGVQGPAAFVPRGAWQAGTYQPRDAVTHNGSTWWTQVETTTEPGAAGADWEILLDGTGAAADRQAAADAAALAVPAATTAGNAAELATTARDDAIAARDQAIAATRYTRIAADGHALVAGSRILADLSAGPLTWSMPAAPSAGDIVGLMVDGDAAASPLTLEAGDESFLGGSTLIVDLAGARLDLVYVDGLWRF
;
A
#
# COMPACT_ATOMS: atom_id res chain seq x y z
N MET A 1 36.54 -24.40 12.01
CA MET A 1 35.84 -23.10 11.88
C MET A 1 36.82 -21.99 12.21
N VAL A 2 36.84 -20.91 11.43
CA VAL A 2 37.72 -19.75 11.69
C VAL A 2 36.81 -18.56 11.96
N PHE A 3 36.98 -17.93 13.12
CA PHE A 3 36.35 -16.66 13.47
C PHE A 3 37.42 -15.58 13.48
N THR A 4 37.21 -14.51 12.73
CA THR A 4 38.09 -13.33 12.76
C THR A 4 37.37 -12.22 13.53
N LEU A 5 37.97 -11.79 14.63
CA LEU A 5 37.44 -10.73 15.49
C LEU A 5 38.32 -9.48 15.32
N PRO A 6 37.84 -8.46 14.57
CA PRO A 6 38.67 -7.29 14.29
C PRO A 6 38.82 -6.40 15.53
N ASN A 7 40.03 -5.89 15.76
CA ASN A 7 40.38 -4.94 16.84
C ASN A 7 40.05 -5.42 18.27
N ILE A 8 40.15 -6.73 18.53
CA ILE A 8 39.84 -7.32 19.83
C ILE A 8 41.06 -8.08 20.33
N ASP A 9 41.64 -7.62 21.43
CA ASP A 9 42.66 -8.38 22.17
C ASP A 9 41.99 -9.43 23.05
N LEU A 10 42.31 -10.70 22.81
CA LEU A 10 41.81 -11.86 23.56
C LEU A 10 42.84 -12.41 24.55
N THR A 11 43.99 -11.75 24.72
CA THR A 11 45.03 -12.19 25.64
C THR A 11 44.45 -12.40 27.05
N GLY A 12 44.71 -13.57 27.66
CA GLY A 12 44.25 -13.91 29.00
C GLY A 12 42.75 -14.19 29.14
N SER A 13 42.01 -14.34 28.04
CA SER A 13 40.56 -14.61 28.08
C SER A 13 40.24 -16.09 27.92
N ASP A 14 39.25 -16.58 28.67
CA ASP A 14 38.63 -17.87 28.41
C ASP A 14 37.53 -17.71 27.36
N ILE A 15 37.59 -18.53 26.30
CA ILE A 15 36.66 -18.50 25.19
C ILE A 15 35.87 -19.81 25.17
N ASP A 16 34.55 -19.68 25.24
CA ASP A 16 33.62 -20.80 25.16
C ASP A 16 32.81 -20.73 23.87
N LEU A 17 32.72 -21.87 23.18
CA LEU A 17 31.84 -22.04 22.03
C LEU A 17 30.69 -22.98 22.41
N SER A 18 29.47 -22.49 22.31
CA SER A 18 28.28 -23.33 22.48
C SER A 18 27.64 -23.58 21.11
N LEU A 19 27.47 -24.86 20.77
CA LEU A 19 26.77 -25.30 19.56
C LEU A 19 25.46 -25.95 19.95
N SER A 20 24.37 -25.60 19.27
CA SER A 20 23.05 -26.17 19.55
C SER A 20 22.29 -26.52 18.26
N TRP A 21 21.48 -27.58 18.35
CA TRP A 21 20.64 -28.04 17.25
C TRP A 21 19.36 -28.69 17.79
N GLN A 22 18.42 -28.97 16.88
CA GLN A 22 17.18 -29.64 17.23
C GLN A 22 17.46 -31.08 17.69
N GLY A 23 17.51 -31.29 19.01
CA GLY A 23 17.79 -32.59 19.63
C GLY A 23 19.10 -32.67 20.44
N GLY A 24 19.86 -31.58 20.60
CA GLY A 24 21.05 -31.60 21.46
C GLY A 24 21.83 -30.28 21.50
N SER A 25 22.78 -30.20 22.43
CA SER A 25 23.75 -29.12 22.52
C SER A 25 25.13 -29.69 22.84
N LEU A 26 26.17 -29.10 22.25
CA LEU A 26 27.56 -29.40 22.52
C LEU A 26 28.24 -28.10 22.97
N ARG A 27 28.71 -28.07 24.22
CA ARG A 27 29.57 -27.00 24.70
C ARG A 27 31.02 -27.43 24.52
N LEU A 28 31.77 -26.63 23.78
CA LEU A 28 33.19 -26.80 23.57
C LEU A 28 33.91 -25.72 24.39
N THR A 29 34.55 -26.16 25.47
CA THR A 29 35.41 -25.30 26.30
C THR A 29 36.84 -25.33 25.78
N SER A 30 37.65 -24.35 26.15
CA SER A 30 39.09 -24.30 25.81
C SER A 30 39.87 -25.58 26.17
N GLU A 31 39.37 -26.39 27.10
CA GLU A 31 39.95 -27.67 27.52
C GLU A 31 39.61 -28.85 26.59
N SER A 32 38.56 -28.73 25.77
CA SER A 32 37.96 -29.83 24.99
C SER A 32 38.52 -29.98 23.56
N GLY A 33 39.46 -29.11 23.16
CA GLY A 33 40.03 -29.09 21.81
C GLY A 33 41.22 -28.13 21.69
N ARG A 34 41.91 -28.16 20.55
CA ARG A 34 43.03 -27.24 20.29
C ARG A 34 42.48 -25.89 19.82
N LEU A 35 42.29 -24.97 20.77
CA LEU A 35 42.02 -23.56 20.50
C LEU A 35 43.32 -22.89 20.05
N VAL A 36 43.37 -22.40 18.80
CA VAL A 36 44.47 -21.54 18.35
C VAL A 36 43.95 -20.11 18.27
N VAL A 37 44.39 -19.27 19.21
CA VAL A 37 44.21 -17.83 19.14
C VAL A 37 45.47 -17.25 18.54
N ALA A 38 45.36 -16.66 17.35
CA ALA A 38 46.45 -15.95 16.70
C ALA A 38 46.06 -14.48 16.56
N ALA A 39 46.83 -13.59 17.17
CA ALA A 39 46.73 -12.17 16.85
C ALA A 39 47.50 -11.92 15.55
N ASP A 40 46.87 -11.26 14.59
CA ASP A 40 47.66 -10.62 13.54
C ASP A 40 48.31 -9.35 14.13
N GLY A 41 49.47 -8.95 13.60
CA GLY A 41 50.17 -7.75 14.08
C GLY A 41 49.39 -6.44 13.91
N ALA A 42 48.13 -6.49 13.45
CA ALA A 42 47.20 -5.38 13.31
C ALA A 42 46.14 -5.33 14.43
N GLY A 43 46.24 -6.20 15.45
CA GLY A 43 45.34 -6.19 16.60
C GLY A 43 44.04 -6.96 16.41
N ASN A 44 43.91 -7.75 15.33
CA ASN A 44 42.79 -8.67 15.16
C ASN A 44 43.15 -10.02 15.77
N SER A 45 42.21 -10.60 16.53
CA SER A 45 42.36 -11.97 17.02
C SER A 45 41.60 -12.93 16.12
N THR A 46 42.29 -13.94 15.62
CA THR A 46 41.68 -15.05 14.90
C THR A 46 41.57 -16.26 15.83
N ILE A 47 40.35 -16.75 16.01
CA ILE A 47 40.08 -17.99 16.75
C ILE A 47 39.86 -19.10 15.73
N THR A 48 40.75 -20.09 15.73
CA THR A 48 40.57 -21.30 14.92
C THR A 48 40.24 -22.48 15.82
N TRP A 49 39.05 -23.05 15.59
CA TRP A 49 38.64 -24.32 16.17
C TRP A 49 38.81 -25.44 15.14
N GLN A 50 39.71 -26.37 15.43
CA GLN A 50 39.91 -27.59 14.66
C GLN A 50 39.27 -28.75 15.42
N HIS A 51 38.20 -29.32 14.86
CA HIS A 51 37.57 -30.53 15.38
C HIS A 51 37.28 -31.48 14.23
N THR A 52 37.68 -32.74 14.38
CA THR A 52 37.40 -33.79 13.38
C THR A 52 36.06 -34.41 13.73
N ILE A 53 35.02 -34.06 12.99
CA ILE A 53 33.70 -34.70 13.13
C ILE A 53 33.75 -36.01 12.35
N SER A 54 33.41 -37.14 12.99
CA SER A 54 33.26 -38.42 12.29
C SER A 54 31.97 -38.44 11.46
N GLU A 55 31.98 -39.12 10.30
CA GLU A 55 30.88 -39.12 9.31
C GLU A 55 29.49 -39.52 9.87
N SER A 56 29.43 -40.19 11.03
CA SER A 56 28.18 -40.59 11.67
C SER A 56 27.37 -39.44 12.29
N GLN A 57 27.90 -38.22 12.33
CA GLN A 57 27.22 -37.04 12.91
C GLN A 57 26.86 -35.95 11.88
N MET A 58 26.55 -36.33 10.64
CA MET A 58 26.11 -35.35 9.63
C MET A 58 24.75 -34.72 9.98
N PHE A 59 24.79 -33.52 10.56
CA PHE A 59 23.62 -32.71 10.89
C PHE A 59 22.94 -32.20 9.61
N ARG A 60 21.66 -32.52 9.42
CA ARG A 60 20.86 -32.06 8.25
C ARG A 60 20.20 -30.68 8.44
N ALA A 61 20.41 -30.04 9.58
CA ALA A 61 19.83 -28.74 9.92
C ALA A 61 20.94 -27.70 10.18
N PRO A 62 20.69 -26.40 9.95
CA PRO A 62 21.64 -25.34 10.31
C PRO A 62 21.90 -25.36 11.82
N LEU A 63 23.16 -25.22 12.20
CA LEU A 63 23.60 -25.20 13.59
C LEU A 63 23.60 -23.77 14.09
N VAL A 64 23.05 -23.54 15.28
CA VAL A 64 23.15 -22.26 15.98
C VAL A 64 24.41 -22.30 16.83
N TYR A 65 25.24 -21.28 16.74
CA TYR A 65 26.35 -21.08 17.67
C TYR A 65 26.18 -19.79 18.46
N ASP A 66 26.67 -19.84 19.70
CA ASP A 66 26.93 -18.67 20.52
C ASP A 66 28.40 -18.68 20.93
N LEU A 67 29.06 -17.54 20.75
CA LEU A 67 30.44 -17.32 21.19
C LEU A 67 30.45 -16.42 22.42
N TRP A 68 31.09 -16.89 23.49
CA TRP A 68 31.17 -16.18 24.76
C TRP A 68 32.63 -15.97 25.16
N ARG A 69 32.89 -14.82 25.81
CA ARG A 69 34.17 -14.49 26.43
C ARG A 69 33.97 -14.30 27.91
N THR A 70 34.87 -14.87 28.71
CA THR A 70 34.95 -14.59 30.15
C THR A 70 36.27 -13.92 30.47
N ILE A 71 36.22 -12.80 31.20
CA ILE A 71 37.39 -12.10 31.76
C ILE A 71 37.05 -11.77 33.20
N ASP A 72 37.94 -12.12 34.15
CA ASP A 72 37.79 -11.80 35.58
C ASP A 72 36.41 -12.19 36.15
N GLY A 73 35.90 -13.35 35.74
CA GLY A 73 34.60 -13.87 36.19
C GLY A 73 33.37 -13.19 35.56
N ARG A 74 33.53 -12.25 34.63
CA ARG A 74 32.43 -11.64 33.86
C ARG A 74 32.33 -12.25 32.47
N THR A 75 31.15 -12.77 32.14
CA THR A 75 30.87 -13.38 30.83
C THR A 75 30.14 -12.39 29.93
N SER A 76 30.63 -12.20 28.71
CA SER A 76 30.02 -11.36 27.67
C SER A 76 29.84 -12.16 26.38
N LYS A 77 28.69 -11.99 25.73
CA LYS A 77 28.42 -12.60 24.43
C LYS A 77 29.19 -11.83 23.35
N LEU A 78 30.00 -12.52 22.56
CA LEU A 78 30.79 -11.92 21.50
C LEU A 78 30.10 -11.99 20.14
N ASP A 79 29.47 -13.12 19.86
CA ASP A 79 28.84 -13.39 18.57
C ASP A 79 27.74 -14.44 18.72
N ALA A 80 26.82 -14.46 17.76
CA ALA A 80 25.92 -15.57 17.54
C ALA A 80 25.48 -15.62 16.09
N GLY A 81 25.23 -16.83 15.61
CA GLY A 81 24.80 -16.98 14.24
C GLY A 81 24.47 -18.42 13.88
N LEU A 82 24.29 -18.62 12.58
CA LEU A 82 24.00 -19.90 11.96
C LEU A 82 25.15 -20.28 11.06
N PHE A 83 25.55 -21.56 11.09
CA PHE A 83 26.38 -22.12 10.03
C PHE A 83 25.82 -23.46 9.55
N ALA A 84 26.10 -23.77 8.29
CA ALA A 84 25.80 -25.07 7.71
C ALA A 84 27.11 -25.84 7.46
N ILE A 85 27.05 -27.16 7.58
CA ILE A 85 28.13 -28.05 7.15
C ILE A 85 27.67 -28.70 5.84
N ALA A 86 28.36 -28.43 4.75
CA ALA A 86 28.10 -29.09 3.47
C ALA A 86 28.41 -30.59 3.56
N ARG A 87 27.83 -31.40 2.66
CA ARG A 87 28.10 -32.84 2.59
C ARG A 87 29.58 -33.18 2.36
N SER A 88 30.36 -32.24 1.84
CA SER A 88 31.81 -32.35 1.67
C SER A 88 32.61 -32.10 2.96
N GLY A 89 31.94 -31.85 4.10
CA GLY A 89 32.56 -31.43 5.35
C GLY A 89 32.97 -29.95 5.38
N ALA A 90 32.77 -29.21 4.29
CA ALA A 90 33.06 -27.79 4.23
C ALA A 90 32.04 -26.99 5.06
N ILE A 91 32.53 -26.12 5.95
CA ILE A 91 31.67 -25.18 6.68
C ILE A 91 31.29 -24.05 5.74
N ILE A 92 29.99 -23.83 5.54
CA ILE A 92 29.45 -22.73 4.75
C ILE A 92 28.71 -21.80 5.71
N GLY A 93 29.33 -20.66 5.99
CA GLY A 93 28.78 -19.61 6.83
C GLY A 93 29.84 -18.56 7.10
N SER A 94 29.47 -17.29 7.03
CA SER A 94 30.27 -16.16 7.46
C SER A 94 29.52 -15.47 8.59
N SER A 95 30.18 -15.25 9.72
CA SER A 95 29.67 -14.35 10.74
C SER A 95 30.60 -13.17 10.91
N SER A 96 30.00 -12.03 11.25
CA SER A 96 30.72 -10.83 11.63
C SER A 96 30.31 -10.52 13.06
N ALA A 97 31.19 -10.85 13.99
CA ALA A 97 31.01 -10.46 15.38
C ALA A 97 31.23 -8.96 15.50
N SER A 98 30.27 -8.24 16.08
CA SER A 98 30.46 -6.86 16.51
C SER A 98 30.32 -6.81 18.03
N ILE A 99 31.41 -6.46 18.72
CA ILE A 99 31.36 -6.22 20.16
C ILE A 99 30.80 -4.82 20.36
N LEU A 100 29.62 -4.73 20.96
CA LEU A 100 29.19 -3.52 21.65
C LEU A 100 30.05 -3.39 22.91
N VAL A 101 31.11 -2.59 22.83
CA VAL A 101 31.83 -2.16 24.03
C VAL A 101 30.79 -1.43 24.88
N PRO A 102 30.48 -1.86 26.13
CA PRO A 102 29.57 -1.12 26.98
C PRO A 102 30.13 0.30 27.09
N GLY A 103 29.38 1.27 26.58
CA GLY A 103 29.79 2.67 26.60
C GLY A 103 30.17 3.06 28.02
N VAL A 104 31.24 3.84 28.14
CA VAL A 104 31.55 4.58 29.37
C VAL A 104 30.24 5.20 29.85
N GLN A 105 29.84 4.95 31.10
CA GLN A 105 28.65 5.56 31.71
C GLN A 105 28.59 7.04 31.31
N GLY A 106 27.41 7.49 30.89
CA GLY A 106 27.20 8.85 30.39
C GLY A 106 27.68 9.93 31.36
N PRO A 107 27.68 11.21 30.93
CA PRO A 107 28.13 12.32 31.77
C PRO A 107 27.47 12.25 33.15
N ALA A 108 28.24 12.62 34.18
CA ALA A 108 27.79 12.57 35.57
C ALA A 108 26.44 13.30 35.75
N ALA A 109 25.60 12.78 36.64
CA ALA A 109 24.24 13.27 36.83
C ALA A 109 24.19 14.77 37.20
N PHE A 110 23.21 15.47 36.62
CA PHE A 110 22.86 16.85 36.97
C PHE A 110 22.00 16.89 38.24
N VAL A 111 22.04 18.01 38.96
CA VAL A 111 21.28 18.23 40.20
C VAL A 111 20.10 19.18 39.90
N PRO A 112 18.86 18.69 39.84
CA PRO A 112 17.72 19.55 39.53
C PRO A 112 17.40 20.50 40.69
N ARG A 113 17.24 21.78 40.38
CA ARG A 113 16.92 22.86 41.33
C ARG A 113 15.53 23.48 41.12
N GLY A 114 14.82 23.09 40.06
CA GLY A 114 13.50 23.64 39.72
C GLY A 114 13.59 24.92 38.90
N ALA A 115 12.63 25.83 39.04
CA ALA A 115 12.66 27.12 38.33
C ALA A 115 13.84 27.97 38.82
N TRP A 116 14.48 28.72 37.90
CA TRP A 116 15.56 29.64 38.28
C TRP A 116 15.06 30.70 39.27
N GLN A 117 15.91 31.01 40.26
CA GLN A 117 15.74 32.07 41.24
C GLN A 117 17.09 32.72 41.50
N ALA A 118 17.12 33.98 41.92
CA ALA A 118 18.39 34.64 42.26
C ALA A 118 19.09 33.91 43.43
N GLY A 119 20.33 33.48 43.23
CA GLY A 119 21.10 32.72 44.21
C GLY A 119 22.41 32.16 43.63
N THR A 120 23.16 31.42 44.43
CA THR A 120 24.40 30.75 43.99
C THR A 120 24.10 29.32 43.57
N TYR A 121 24.51 28.98 42.35
CA TYR A 121 24.38 27.66 41.76
C TYR A 121 25.76 27.00 41.62
N GLN A 122 25.83 25.71 41.90
CA GLN A 122 27.05 24.92 41.79
C GLN A 122 27.14 24.26 40.40
N PRO A 123 28.35 23.91 39.92
CA PRO A 123 28.49 23.14 38.69
C PRO A 123 27.56 21.92 38.67
N ARG A 124 26.85 21.72 37.56
CA ARG A 124 25.82 20.69 37.33
C ARG A 124 24.46 20.93 37.98
N ASP A 125 24.25 22.05 38.67
CA ASP A 125 22.89 22.46 39.01
C ASP A 125 22.10 22.74 37.72
N ALA A 126 20.87 22.23 37.65
CA ALA A 126 19.98 22.40 36.52
C ALA A 126 18.70 23.14 36.93
N VAL A 127 18.30 24.13 36.13
CA VAL A 127 17.14 24.98 36.38
C VAL A 127 16.26 25.10 35.14
N THR A 128 14.97 25.38 35.35
CA THR A 128 14.05 25.77 34.27
C THR A 128 13.97 27.29 34.22
N HIS A 129 14.22 27.88 33.04
CA HIS A 129 14.12 29.32 32.81
C HIS A 129 13.75 29.61 31.35
N ASN A 130 12.81 30.55 31.14
CA ASN A 130 12.27 30.92 29.82
C ASN A 130 11.81 29.73 28.96
N GLY A 131 11.20 28.73 29.59
CA GLY A 131 10.68 27.53 28.91
C GLY A 131 11.74 26.45 28.63
N SER A 132 13.01 26.73 28.88
CA SER A 132 14.13 25.80 28.64
C SER A 132 14.72 25.28 29.95
N THR A 133 15.35 24.11 29.88
CA THR A 133 16.16 23.57 30.97
C THR A 133 17.62 23.89 30.71
N TRP A 134 18.25 24.57 31.66
CA TRP A 134 19.64 24.99 31.63
C TRP A 134 20.40 24.26 32.72
N TRP A 135 21.69 24.02 32.51
CA TRP A 135 22.60 23.58 33.56
C TRP A 135 23.85 24.44 33.58
N THR A 136 24.42 24.67 34.76
CA THR A 136 25.63 25.49 34.86
C THR A 136 26.91 24.66 34.87
N GLN A 137 27.92 25.10 34.14
CA GLN A 137 29.22 24.43 34.08
C GLN A 137 30.18 24.87 35.19
N VAL A 138 29.92 26.01 35.82
CA VAL A 138 30.76 26.65 36.84
C VAL A 138 29.92 27.07 38.05
N GLU A 139 30.54 27.49 39.14
CA GLU A 139 29.78 28.18 40.19
C GLU A 139 29.37 29.56 39.67
N THR A 140 28.07 29.88 39.70
CA THR A 140 27.57 31.16 39.19
C THR A 140 26.40 31.70 39.98
N THR A 141 26.19 33.01 39.88
CA THR A 141 25.01 33.72 40.37
C THR A 141 24.24 34.40 39.23
N THR A 142 24.69 34.23 37.98
CA THR A 142 24.09 34.86 36.80
C THR A 142 22.81 34.15 36.38
N GLU A 143 21.90 34.89 35.74
CA GLU A 143 20.67 34.34 35.16
C GLU A 143 21.00 33.54 33.88
N PRO A 144 20.41 32.33 33.68
CA PRO A 144 20.59 31.56 32.47
C PRO A 144 20.15 32.32 31.22
N GLY A 145 20.95 32.27 30.17
CA GLY A 145 20.59 32.86 28.89
C GLY A 145 21.64 32.60 27.82
N ALA A 146 21.26 32.76 26.56
CA ALA A 146 22.10 32.46 25.40
C ALA A 146 23.40 33.28 25.31
N ALA A 147 23.51 34.37 26.09
CA ALA A 147 24.69 35.21 26.17
C ALA A 147 25.62 34.90 27.36
N GLY A 148 25.20 34.03 28.29
CA GLY A 148 25.97 33.68 29.49
C GLY A 148 26.89 32.48 29.22
N ALA A 149 28.19 32.64 29.44
CA ALA A 149 29.17 31.54 29.29
C ALA A 149 29.05 30.46 30.38
N ASP A 150 28.35 30.77 31.49
CA ASP A 150 28.25 29.89 32.66
C ASP A 150 27.17 28.80 32.51
N TRP A 151 26.22 29.00 31.59
CA TRP A 151 25.02 28.16 31.43
C TRP A 151 24.98 27.52 30.05
N GLU A 152 24.63 26.23 30.02
CA GLU A 152 24.39 25.49 28.79
C GLU A 152 22.96 24.96 28.76
N ILE A 153 22.36 24.95 27.58
CA ILE A 153 20.99 24.49 27.39
C ILE A 153 20.98 22.96 27.33
N LEU A 154 20.25 22.33 28.24
CA LEU A 154 20.03 20.89 28.25
C LEU A 154 18.82 20.52 27.39
N LEU A 155 17.76 21.32 27.49
CA LEU A 155 16.53 21.16 26.71
C LEU A 155 16.03 22.54 26.31
N ASP A 156 15.95 22.82 25.01
CA ASP A 156 15.35 24.05 24.53
C ASP A 156 13.83 23.89 24.40
N GLY A 157 13.08 24.66 25.20
CA GLY A 157 11.62 24.70 25.14
C GLY A 157 11.07 26.05 24.65
N THR A 158 11.92 26.97 24.18
CA THR A 158 11.48 28.28 23.66
C THR A 158 10.61 28.16 22.41
N GLY A 159 10.82 27.11 21.59
CA GLY A 159 10.00 26.80 20.40
C GLY A 159 8.65 26.15 20.70
N ALA A 160 8.45 25.56 21.88
CA ALA A 160 7.30 24.70 22.16
C ALA A 160 5.95 25.43 22.08
N ALA A 161 5.90 26.73 22.40
CA ALA A 161 4.69 27.53 22.25
C ALA A 161 4.34 27.80 20.78
N ALA A 162 5.35 28.12 19.96
CA ALA A 162 5.19 28.33 18.53
C ALA A 162 4.78 27.03 17.83
N ASP A 163 5.40 25.90 18.18
CA ASP A 163 5.05 24.59 17.63
C ASP A 163 3.61 24.19 17.96
N ARG A 164 3.17 24.44 19.21
CA ARG A 164 1.77 24.19 19.60
C ARG A 164 0.79 25.07 18.84
N GLN A 165 1.12 26.34 18.61
CA GLN A 165 0.28 27.23 17.81
C GLN A 165 0.22 26.77 16.35
N ALA A 166 1.37 26.44 15.75
CA ALA A 166 1.43 25.93 14.39
C ALA A 166 0.64 24.62 14.22
N ALA A 167 0.70 23.72 15.21
CA ALA A 167 -0.11 22.50 15.22
C ALA A 167 -1.63 22.80 15.32
N ALA A 168 -2.02 23.78 16.13
CA ALA A 168 -3.42 24.21 16.24
C ALA A 168 -3.91 24.85 14.93
N ASP A 169 -3.10 25.69 14.29
CA ASP A 169 -3.42 26.32 13.00
C ASP A 169 -3.54 25.26 11.89
N ALA A 170 -2.63 24.28 11.86
CA ALA A 170 -2.70 23.16 10.92
C ALA A 170 -3.97 22.31 11.15
N ALA A 171 -4.33 22.04 12.41
CA ALA A 171 -5.56 21.32 12.74
C ALA A 171 -6.81 22.10 12.33
N ALA A 172 -6.81 23.44 12.47
CA ALA A 172 -7.92 24.29 12.06
C ALA A 172 -8.14 24.28 10.53
N LEU A 173 -7.07 24.14 9.73
CA LEU A 173 -7.16 24.02 8.27
C LEU A 173 -7.56 22.61 7.79
N ALA A 174 -7.31 21.58 8.59
CA ALA A 174 -7.61 20.20 8.21
C ALA A 174 -9.13 19.94 8.06
N VAL A 175 -9.94 20.53 8.95
CA VAL A 175 -11.41 20.37 8.92
C VAL A 175 -12.05 20.90 7.63
N PRO A 176 -11.86 22.18 7.23
CA PRO A 176 -12.45 22.69 5.99
C PRO A 176 -11.90 21.99 4.73
N ALA A 177 -10.64 21.56 4.74
CA ALA A 177 -10.07 20.77 3.65
C ALA A 177 -10.78 19.40 3.51
N ALA A 178 -11.02 18.71 4.63
CA ALA A 178 -11.75 17.45 4.65
C ALA A 178 -13.21 17.63 4.19
N THR A 179 -13.90 18.68 4.63
CA THR A 179 -15.26 19.01 4.16
C THR A 179 -15.28 19.29 2.65
N THR A 180 -14.32 20.06 2.15
CA THR A 180 -14.21 20.36 0.71
C THR A 180 -14.00 19.08 -0.11
N ALA A 181 -13.12 18.18 0.35
CA ALA A 181 -12.89 16.89 -0.29
C ALA A 181 -14.15 15.99 -0.26
N GLY A 182 -14.89 15.98 0.85
CA GLY A 182 -16.16 15.27 0.98
C GLY A 182 -17.21 15.76 -0.03
N ASN A 183 -17.42 17.08 -0.11
CA ASN A 183 -18.37 17.68 -1.05
C ASN A 183 -17.99 17.40 -2.52
N ALA A 184 -16.69 17.43 -2.84
CA ALA A 184 -16.20 17.10 -4.17
C ALA A 184 -16.45 15.63 -4.54
N ALA A 185 -16.27 14.71 -3.59
CA ALA A 185 -16.54 13.29 -3.79
C ALA A 185 -18.04 12.99 -3.99
N GLU A 186 -18.91 13.68 -3.25
CA GLU A 186 -20.37 13.59 -3.42
C GLU A 186 -20.78 14.09 -4.82
N LEU A 187 -20.31 15.27 -5.23
CA LEU A 187 -20.59 15.82 -6.56
C LEU A 187 -20.11 14.89 -7.69
N ALA A 188 -18.92 14.29 -7.54
CA ALA A 188 -18.40 13.33 -8.51
C ALA A 188 -19.26 12.06 -8.61
N THR A 189 -19.84 11.62 -7.49
CA THR A 189 -20.76 10.46 -7.47
C THR A 189 -22.06 10.81 -8.18
N THR A 190 -22.67 11.96 -7.89
CA THR A 190 -23.86 12.45 -8.60
C THR A 190 -23.61 12.58 -10.10
N ALA A 191 -22.50 13.21 -10.52
CA ALA A 191 -22.17 13.37 -11.93
C ALA A 191 -21.97 12.01 -12.65
N ARG A 192 -21.41 11.02 -11.97
CA ARG A 192 -21.28 9.65 -12.51
C ARG A 192 -22.65 8.99 -12.68
N ASP A 193 -23.53 9.11 -11.70
CA ASP A 193 -24.85 8.48 -11.72
C ASP A 193 -25.75 9.15 -12.78
N ASP A 194 -25.67 10.47 -12.93
CA ASP A 194 -26.32 11.22 -14.02
C ASP A 194 -25.81 10.77 -15.40
N ALA A 195 -24.51 10.56 -15.55
CA ALA A 195 -23.92 10.06 -16.80
C ALA A 195 -24.39 8.64 -17.14
N ILE A 196 -24.54 7.76 -16.14
CA ILE A 196 -25.11 6.42 -16.32
C ILE A 196 -26.56 6.51 -16.76
N ALA A 197 -27.38 7.33 -16.10
CA ALA A 197 -28.77 7.53 -16.46
C ALA A 197 -28.93 8.06 -17.89
N ALA A 198 -28.11 9.06 -18.28
CA ALA A 198 -28.09 9.60 -19.63
C ALA A 198 -27.69 8.55 -20.69
N ARG A 199 -26.68 7.74 -20.39
CA ARG A 199 -26.26 6.63 -21.27
C ARG A 199 -27.39 5.61 -21.45
N ASP A 200 -28.04 5.22 -20.35
CA ASP A 200 -29.08 4.21 -20.39
C ASP A 200 -30.33 4.72 -21.13
N GLN A 201 -30.65 6.02 -21.01
CA GLN A 201 -31.66 6.67 -21.84
C GLN A 201 -31.29 6.65 -23.33
N ALA A 202 -30.03 6.94 -23.69
CA ALA A 202 -29.57 6.88 -25.08
C ALA A 202 -29.63 5.45 -25.66
N ILE A 203 -29.30 4.43 -24.86
CA ILE A 203 -29.44 3.02 -25.25
C ILE A 203 -30.93 2.67 -25.43
N ALA A 204 -31.80 3.08 -24.52
CA ALA A 204 -33.24 2.84 -24.64
C ALA A 204 -33.84 3.50 -25.90
N ALA A 205 -33.42 4.72 -26.23
CA ALA A 205 -33.87 5.46 -27.41
C ALA A 205 -33.40 4.85 -28.75
N THR A 206 -32.38 4.00 -28.74
CA THR A 206 -31.83 3.34 -29.92
C THR A 206 -32.26 1.87 -30.06
N ARG A 207 -32.80 1.28 -29.00
CA ARG A 207 -33.20 -0.13 -28.99
C ARG A 207 -34.52 -0.35 -29.74
N TYR A 208 -34.53 -1.37 -30.59
CA TYR A 208 -35.76 -1.83 -31.22
C TYR A 208 -36.54 -2.72 -30.23
N THR A 209 -37.83 -2.45 -30.05
CA THR A 209 -38.76 -3.30 -29.30
C THR A 209 -39.14 -4.49 -30.17
N ARG A 210 -38.86 -5.72 -29.72
CA ARG A 210 -39.23 -6.92 -30.47
C ARG A 210 -40.72 -7.21 -30.36
N ILE A 211 -41.40 -7.41 -31.48
CA ILE A 211 -42.83 -7.76 -31.54
C ILE A 211 -43.00 -8.89 -32.55
N ALA A 212 -43.62 -9.99 -32.10
CA ALA A 212 -43.93 -11.17 -32.91
C ALA A 212 -45.44 -11.37 -33.13
N ALA A 213 -46.26 -10.45 -32.59
CA ALA A 213 -47.72 -10.54 -32.67
C ALA A 213 -48.22 -9.90 -33.97
N ASP A 214 -49.12 -10.58 -34.66
CA ASP A 214 -49.85 -10.04 -35.80
C ASP A 214 -50.86 -8.96 -35.36
N GLY A 215 -51.29 -8.10 -36.30
CA GLY A 215 -52.28 -7.05 -36.04
C GLY A 215 -51.80 -5.92 -35.13
N HIS A 216 -50.49 -5.74 -34.97
CA HIS A 216 -49.92 -4.65 -34.17
C HIS A 216 -50.16 -3.30 -34.85
N ALA A 217 -50.61 -2.31 -34.07
CA ALA A 217 -50.75 -0.92 -34.51
C ALA A 217 -49.49 -0.13 -34.15
N LEU A 218 -48.77 0.35 -35.17
CA LEU A 218 -47.54 1.12 -35.00
C LEU A 218 -47.86 2.52 -34.48
N VAL A 219 -46.93 3.06 -33.69
CA VAL A 219 -47.01 4.42 -33.13
C VAL A 219 -45.87 5.26 -33.68
N ALA A 220 -46.13 6.54 -33.98
CA ALA A 220 -45.08 7.48 -34.38
C ALA A 220 -43.96 7.54 -33.34
N GLY A 221 -42.72 7.55 -33.80
CA GLY A 221 -41.50 7.51 -32.99
C GLY A 221 -41.08 6.11 -32.52
N SER A 222 -41.87 5.07 -32.80
CA SER A 222 -41.51 3.70 -32.41
C SER A 222 -40.32 3.16 -33.22
N ARG A 223 -39.50 2.35 -32.56
CA ARG A 223 -38.46 1.51 -33.17
C ARG A 223 -38.78 0.06 -32.86
N ILE A 224 -39.21 -0.71 -33.85
CA ILE A 224 -39.72 -2.07 -33.65
C ILE A 224 -38.94 -3.09 -34.48
N LEU A 225 -38.59 -4.21 -33.85
CA LEU A 225 -38.04 -5.38 -34.51
C LEU A 225 -39.18 -6.38 -34.73
N ALA A 226 -39.59 -6.53 -35.98
CA ALA A 226 -40.61 -7.49 -36.40
C ALA A 226 -40.01 -8.90 -36.40
N ASP A 227 -40.51 -9.76 -35.53
CA ASP A 227 -40.07 -11.15 -35.40
C ASP A 227 -41.02 -12.07 -36.17
N LEU A 228 -40.58 -12.51 -37.34
CA LEU A 228 -41.35 -13.31 -38.29
C LEU A 228 -41.27 -14.82 -38.01
N SER A 229 -40.69 -15.24 -36.86
CA SER A 229 -40.53 -16.66 -36.54
C SER A 229 -41.85 -17.42 -36.37
N ALA A 230 -42.96 -16.71 -36.11
CA ALA A 230 -44.29 -17.28 -35.98
C ALA A 230 -45.10 -17.32 -37.29
N GLY A 231 -44.58 -16.75 -38.39
CA GLY A 231 -45.27 -16.61 -39.67
C GLY A 231 -45.33 -15.15 -40.16
N PRO A 232 -46.07 -14.88 -41.25
CA PRO A 232 -46.22 -13.53 -41.78
C PRO A 232 -46.96 -12.64 -40.78
N LEU A 233 -46.61 -11.35 -40.76
CA LEU A 233 -47.22 -10.33 -39.91
C LEU A 233 -47.87 -9.25 -40.77
N THR A 234 -49.00 -8.71 -40.32
CA THR A 234 -49.72 -7.58 -40.89
C THR A 234 -49.93 -6.52 -39.82
N TRP A 235 -49.27 -5.38 -39.97
CA TRP A 235 -49.32 -4.28 -39.02
C TRP A 235 -49.89 -3.03 -39.65
N SER A 236 -50.59 -2.22 -38.86
CA SER A 236 -51.14 -0.94 -39.30
C SER A 236 -50.21 0.21 -38.93
N MET A 237 -50.05 1.16 -39.85
CA MET A 237 -49.36 2.43 -39.60
C MET A 237 -50.19 3.31 -38.65
N PRO A 238 -49.59 4.33 -38.00
CA PRO A 238 -50.33 5.30 -37.21
C PRO A 238 -51.51 5.90 -37.99
N ALA A 239 -52.71 5.91 -37.40
CA ALA A 239 -53.94 6.34 -38.09
C ALA A 239 -54.08 7.86 -38.28
N ALA A 240 -53.25 8.67 -37.61
CA ALA A 240 -53.25 10.13 -37.73
C ALA A 240 -51.83 10.70 -37.58
N PRO A 241 -50.92 10.42 -38.52
CA PRO A 241 -49.54 10.87 -38.43
C PRO A 241 -49.43 12.37 -38.75
N SER A 242 -48.43 13.02 -38.14
CA SER A 242 -48.04 14.39 -38.44
C SER A 242 -46.79 14.43 -39.32
N ALA A 243 -46.65 15.49 -40.12
CA ALA A 243 -45.48 15.65 -40.99
C ALA A 243 -44.18 15.63 -40.14
N GLY A 244 -43.26 14.74 -40.51
CA GLY A 244 -42.01 14.49 -39.79
C GLY A 244 -42.06 13.34 -38.80
N ASP A 245 -43.21 12.70 -38.56
CA ASP A 245 -43.29 11.47 -37.77
C ASP A 245 -42.48 10.35 -38.43
N ILE A 246 -41.76 9.58 -37.61
CA ILE A 246 -40.87 8.49 -38.06
C ILE A 246 -41.29 7.19 -37.41
N VAL A 247 -41.32 6.09 -38.16
CA VAL A 247 -41.43 4.73 -37.65
C VAL A 247 -40.21 3.93 -38.11
N GLY A 248 -39.38 3.50 -37.16
CA GLY A 248 -38.20 2.68 -37.44
C GLY A 248 -38.56 1.20 -37.35
N LEU A 249 -38.28 0.44 -38.39
CA LEU A 249 -38.53 -1.00 -38.45
C LEU A 249 -37.24 -1.75 -38.76
N MET A 250 -37.11 -2.93 -38.14
CA MET A 250 -36.12 -3.92 -38.49
C MET A 250 -36.81 -5.28 -38.59
N VAL A 251 -36.53 -6.04 -39.65
CA VAL A 251 -37.13 -7.35 -39.87
C VAL A 251 -36.17 -8.45 -39.43
N ASP A 252 -36.64 -9.35 -38.56
CA ASP A 252 -35.93 -10.53 -38.06
C ASP A 252 -36.69 -11.80 -38.48
N GLY A 253 -35.98 -12.78 -39.05
CA GLY A 253 -36.57 -14.00 -39.62
C GLY A 253 -36.57 -14.07 -41.16
N ASP A 254 -37.22 -15.10 -41.70
CA ASP A 254 -37.31 -15.36 -43.14
C ASP A 254 -38.46 -14.58 -43.80
N ALA A 255 -38.18 -13.32 -44.15
CA ALA A 255 -39.15 -12.44 -44.79
C ALA A 255 -39.58 -12.89 -46.19
N ALA A 256 -38.80 -13.75 -46.86
CA ALA A 256 -39.19 -14.29 -48.17
C ALA A 256 -40.31 -15.33 -48.04
N ALA A 257 -40.29 -16.13 -46.97
CA ALA A 257 -41.33 -17.11 -46.67
C ALA A 257 -42.51 -16.52 -45.87
N SER A 258 -42.26 -15.47 -45.07
CA SER A 258 -43.23 -14.89 -44.14
C SER A 258 -43.10 -13.38 -44.11
N PRO A 259 -43.53 -12.67 -45.18
CA PRO A 259 -43.29 -11.23 -45.29
C PRO A 259 -43.99 -10.43 -44.20
N LEU A 260 -43.42 -9.26 -43.86
CA LEU A 260 -44.10 -8.24 -43.08
C LEU A 260 -44.92 -7.36 -44.03
N THR A 261 -46.22 -7.29 -43.80
CA THR A 261 -47.15 -6.41 -44.51
C THR A 261 -47.47 -5.20 -43.64
N LEU A 262 -47.28 -4.00 -44.18
CA LEU A 262 -47.64 -2.75 -43.53
C LEU A 262 -48.83 -2.13 -44.24
N GLU A 263 -49.87 -1.78 -43.49
CA GLU A 263 -51.07 -1.14 -44.01
C GLU A 263 -51.09 0.34 -43.60
N ALA A 264 -51.20 1.26 -44.56
CA ALA A 264 -51.16 2.69 -44.30
C ALA A 264 -52.42 3.23 -43.58
N GLY A 265 -53.49 2.43 -43.47
CA GLY A 265 -54.78 2.86 -42.96
C GLY A 265 -55.46 3.85 -43.93
N ASP A 266 -55.83 5.02 -43.41
CA ASP A 266 -56.43 6.11 -44.20
C ASP A 266 -55.40 6.90 -45.04
N GLU A 267 -54.10 6.67 -44.78
CA GLU A 267 -52.99 7.31 -45.49
C GLU A 267 -52.49 6.44 -46.66
N SER A 268 -51.37 6.79 -47.29
CA SER A 268 -50.78 5.96 -48.35
C SER A 268 -49.25 5.93 -48.28
N PHE A 269 -48.67 4.83 -48.76
CA PHE A 269 -47.26 4.77 -49.13
C PHE A 269 -47.08 5.33 -50.54
N LEU A 270 -45.84 5.67 -50.90
CA LEU A 270 -45.49 5.95 -52.29
C LEU A 270 -45.74 4.69 -53.16
N GLY A 271 -46.85 4.67 -53.88
CA GLY A 271 -47.21 3.57 -54.79
C GLY A 271 -48.36 2.65 -54.34
N GLY A 272 -49.01 2.92 -53.19
CA GLY A 272 -50.19 2.15 -52.78
C GLY A 272 -50.55 2.29 -51.29
N SER A 273 -51.58 1.57 -50.85
CA SER A 273 -52.03 1.50 -49.45
C SER A 273 -51.25 0.50 -48.59
N THR A 274 -50.43 -0.34 -49.22
CA THR A 274 -49.74 -1.45 -48.57
C THR A 274 -48.28 -1.48 -48.99
N LEU A 275 -47.39 -1.72 -48.02
CA LEU A 275 -45.97 -1.96 -48.24
C LEU A 275 -45.64 -3.38 -47.78
N ILE A 276 -45.07 -4.20 -48.65
CA ILE A 276 -44.63 -5.56 -48.33
C ILE A 276 -43.11 -5.53 -48.16
N VAL A 277 -42.64 -6.00 -47.00
CA VAL A 277 -41.22 -6.13 -46.69
C VAL A 277 -40.86 -7.61 -46.68
N ASP A 278 -40.21 -8.05 -47.75
CA ASP A 278 -39.86 -9.45 -48.03
C ASP A 278 -38.34 -9.72 -47.98
N LEU A 279 -37.56 -8.75 -47.53
CA LEU A 279 -36.11 -8.85 -47.38
C LEU A 279 -35.71 -9.07 -45.91
N ALA A 280 -35.06 -10.20 -45.63
CA ALA A 280 -34.56 -10.52 -44.29
C ALA A 280 -33.51 -9.51 -43.83
N GLY A 281 -33.59 -9.06 -42.57
CA GLY A 281 -32.68 -8.05 -42.03
C GLY A 281 -32.91 -6.64 -42.58
N ALA A 282 -33.98 -6.40 -43.35
CA ALA A 282 -34.33 -5.08 -43.83
C ALA A 282 -34.47 -4.10 -42.65
N ARG A 283 -33.92 -2.90 -42.83
CA ARG A 283 -34.03 -1.79 -41.89
C ARG A 283 -34.64 -0.60 -42.63
N LEU A 284 -35.77 -0.13 -42.14
CA LEU A 284 -36.56 0.92 -42.77
C LEU A 284 -36.80 2.02 -41.74
N ASP A 285 -36.60 3.28 -42.13
CA ASP A 285 -37.09 4.43 -41.38
C ASP A 285 -38.18 5.09 -42.22
N LEU A 286 -39.44 4.81 -41.87
CA LEU A 286 -40.60 5.35 -42.56
C LEU A 286 -40.89 6.76 -42.05
N VAL A 287 -40.85 7.77 -42.90
CA VAL A 287 -41.10 9.18 -42.55
C VAL A 287 -42.40 9.64 -43.23
N TYR A 288 -43.32 10.22 -42.45
CA TYR A 288 -44.55 10.79 -42.98
C TYR A 288 -44.31 12.23 -43.48
N VAL A 289 -44.45 12.47 -44.78
CA VAL A 289 -44.22 13.77 -45.43
C VAL A 289 -45.24 13.97 -46.54
N ASP A 290 -45.86 15.16 -46.60
CA ASP A 290 -46.84 15.55 -47.61
C ASP A 290 -48.06 14.61 -47.73
N GLY A 291 -48.56 14.08 -46.61
CA GLY A 291 -49.71 13.17 -46.63
C GLY A 291 -49.38 11.72 -46.96
N LEU A 292 -48.10 11.34 -46.99
CA LEU A 292 -47.64 10.03 -47.44
C LEU A 292 -46.51 9.49 -46.57
N TRP A 293 -46.49 8.18 -46.35
CA TRP A 293 -45.34 7.48 -45.78
C TRP A 293 -44.27 7.20 -46.84
N ARG A 294 -43.02 7.57 -46.56
CA ARG A 294 -41.84 7.35 -47.42
C ARG A 294 -40.78 6.55 -46.67
N PHE A 295 -40.00 5.71 -47.35
CA PHE A 295 -38.92 4.89 -46.79
C PHE A 295 -37.65 5.00 -47.63
#